data_AF-A0A2S8F7Q5-F1
#
_entry.id   AF-A0A2S8F7Q5-F1
#
_cell.length_a   1.000
_cell.length_b   1.000
_cell.length_c   1.000
_cell.angle_alpha   90.00
_cell.angle_beta   90.00
_cell.angle_gamma   90.00
#
_symmetry.space_group_name_H-M   'P 1'
#
loop_
_entity.id
_entity.type
_entity.pdbx_description
1 polymer ?
#
loop_
_entity_poly.entity_id
_entity_poly.type
_entity_poly.pdbx_seq_one_letter_code
_entity_poly.pdbx_strand_id
1 'polypeptide(L)'
;MRPEESFFLLLTCLTPLLLIGIPIWVLWVGIDNIGLGTLKKCYRGIELHETPQEGDVTFTYHTYRGILVWSTQNEHRICAPADDALKLLGRLLRYNLTMGMLSAGLVFVPFLAIGNYIAQRRSIFNQIAASANDGR
;
A
#
# COMPACT_ATOMS: atom_id res chain seq x y z
N MET A 1 -23.05 46.95 4.97
CA MET A 1 -22.30 46.22 3.93
C MET A 1 -23.20 46.13 2.73
N ARG A 2 -22.77 46.65 1.59
CA ARG A 2 -23.63 46.70 0.41
C ARG A 2 -23.65 45.32 -0.28
N PRO A 3 -24.76 44.91 -0.94
CA PRO A 3 -24.88 43.59 -1.57
C PRO A 3 -23.71 43.24 -2.50
N GLU A 4 -23.22 44.24 -3.23
CA GLU A 4 -22.05 44.13 -4.12
C GLU A 4 -20.76 43.83 -3.35
N GLU A 5 -20.55 44.39 -2.17
CA GLU A 5 -19.35 44.17 -1.34
C GLU A 5 -19.33 42.74 -0.77
N SER A 6 -20.49 42.23 -0.35
CA SER A 6 -20.65 40.83 0.08
C SER A 6 -20.37 39.85 -1.05
N PHE A 7 -20.79 40.17 -2.27
CA PHE A 7 -20.51 39.36 -3.46
C PHE A 7 -19.01 39.33 -3.79
N PHE A 8 -18.33 40.48 -3.80
CA PHE A 8 -16.89 40.53 -4.07
C PHE A 8 -16.07 39.81 -3.01
N LEU A 9 -16.44 39.89 -1.73
CA LEU A 9 -15.77 39.15 -0.66
C LEU A 9 -15.95 37.63 -0.79
N LEU A 10 -17.17 37.16 -1.07
CA LEU A 10 -17.41 35.74 -1.35
C LEU A 10 -16.58 35.25 -2.54
N LEU A 11 -16.56 36.00 -3.65
CA LEU A 11 -15.79 35.64 -4.84
C LEU A 11 -14.29 35.60 -4.54
N THR A 12 -13.77 36.57 -3.79
CA THR A 12 -12.35 36.65 -3.42
C THR A 12 -11.94 35.48 -2.51
N CYS A 13 -12.82 35.01 -1.63
CA CYS A 13 -12.58 33.84 -0.78
C CYS A 13 -12.72 32.50 -1.54
N LEU A 14 -13.69 32.39 -2.46
CA LEU A 14 -13.93 31.18 -3.25
C LEU A 14 -12.85 30.92 -4.30
N THR A 15 -12.28 31.98 -4.88
CA THR A 15 -11.28 31.88 -5.93
C THR A 15 -10.04 31.06 -5.51
N PRO A 16 -9.35 31.33 -4.39
CA PRO A 16 -8.22 30.51 -3.95
C PRO A 16 -8.66 29.09 -3.55
N LEU A 17 -9.85 28.93 -2.95
CA LEU A 17 -10.37 27.61 -2.61
C LEU A 17 -10.52 26.73 -3.86
N LEU A 18 -11.04 27.27 -4.94
CA LEU A 18 -11.22 26.54 -6.19
C LEU A 18 -9.89 26.35 -6.93
N LEU A 19 -9.07 27.41 -7.05
CA LEU A 19 -7.81 27.36 -7.80
C LEU A 19 -6.72 26.53 -7.11
N ILE A 20 -6.77 26.37 -5.80
CA ILE A 20 -5.76 25.61 -5.04
C ILE A 20 -6.36 24.29 -4.54
N GLY A 21 -7.57 24.33 -3.96
CA GLY A 21 -8.22 23.16 -3.38
C GLY A 21 -8.55 22.10 -4.42
N ILE A 22 -9.06 22.47 -5.61
CA ILE A 22 -9.39 21.49 -6.66
C ILE A 22 -8.11 20.81 -7.18
N PRO A 23 -7.03 21.52 -7.57
CA PRO A 23 -5.80 20.85 -7.99
C PRO A 23 -5.19 19.94 -6.92
N ILE A 24 -5.17 20.37 -5.65
CA ILE A 24 -4.69 19.52 -4.55
C ILE A 24 -5.53 18.25 -4.43
N TRP A 25 -6.86 18.38 -4.47
CA TRP A 25 -7.77 17.24 -4.40
C TRP A 25 -7.59 16.28 -5.59
N VAL A 26 -7.48 16.81 -6.81
CA VAL A 26 -7.25 16.01 -8.02
C VAL A 26 -5.91 15.27 -7.94
N LEU A 27 -4.86 15.93 -7.46
CA LEU A 27 -3.55 15.30 -7.25
C LEU A 27 -3.62 14.19 -6.21
N TRP A 28 -4.32 14.40 -5.09
CA TRP A 28 -4.53 13.38 -4.07
C TRP A 28 -5.28 12.16 -4.61
N VAL A 29 -6.43 12.37 -5.24
CA VAL A 29 -7.24 11.29 -5.82
C VAL A 29 -6.49 10.55 -6.92
N GLY A 30 -5.77 11.28 -7.78
CA GLY A 30 -4.96 10.69 -8.85
C GLY A 30 -3.87 9.78 -8.31
N ILE A 31 -3.11 10.24 -7.32
CA ILE A 31 -2.00 9.46 -6.73
C ILE A 31 -2.53 8.24 -5.97
N ASP A 32 -3.62 8.38 -5.22
CA ASP A 32 -4.18 7.24 -4.49
C ASP A 32 -4.71 6.16 -5.45
N ASN A 33 -5.33 6.57 -6.56
CA ASN A 33 -5.76 5.67 -7.63
C ASN A 33 -4.57 4.96 -8.32
N ILE A 34 -3.47 5.67 -8.58
CA ILE A 34 -2.25 5.06 -9.16
C ILE A 34 -1.62 4.07 -8.17
N GLY A 35 -1.57 4.42 -6.88
CA GLY A 35 -1.10 3.56 -5.80
C GLY A 35 -1.95 2.30 -5.67
N LEU A 36 -3.27 2.42 -5.70
CA LEU A 36 -4.20 1.29 -5.69
C LEU A 36 -4.05 0.42 -6.95
N GLY A 37 -3.98 1.02 -8.13
CA GLY A 37 -3.80 0.29 -9.38
C GLY A 37 -2.50 -0.50 -9.42
N THR A 38 -1.41 0.08 -8.91
CA THR A 38 -0.11 -0.59 -8.81
C THR A 38 -0.14 -1.71 -7.77
N LEU A 39 -0.82 -1.51 -6.64
CA LEU A 39 -0.99 -2.54 -5.62
C LEU A 39 -1.77 -3.74 -6.17
N LYS A 40 -2.89 -3.50 -6.87
CA LYS A 40 -3.67 -4.55 -7.54
C LYS A 40 -2.82 -5.40 -8.50
N LYS A 41 -1.85 -4.79 -9.19
CA LYS A 41 -0.93 -5.52 -10.08
C LYS A 41 -0.03 -6.51 -9.32
N CYS A 42 0.29 -6.27 -8.05
CA CYS A 42 1.10 -7.21 -7.26
C CYS A 42 0.40 -8.57 -7.09
N TYR A 43 -0.92 -8.56 -7.00
CA TYR A 43 -1.76 -9.76 -6.84
C TYR A 43 -2.07 -10.49 -8.14
N ARG A 44 -1.69 -9.94 -9.30
CA ARG A 44 -2.07 -10.54 -10.58
C ARG A 44 -1.38 -11.89 -10.79
N GLY A 45 -2.18 -12.94 -10.98
CA GLY A 45 -1.70 -14.31 -11.15
C GLY A 45 -0.99 -14.84 -9.90
N ILE A 46 -1.54 -14.50 -8.73
CA ILE A 46 -1.23 -15.10 -7.43
C ILE A 46 -2.50 -15.82 -7.00
N GLU A 47 -2.37 -17.08 -6.65
CA GLU A 47 -3.43 -17.85 -6.03
C GLU A 47 -3.52 -17.48 -4.55
N LEU A 48 -4.69 -16.97 -4.14
CA LEU A 48 -4.98 -16.60 -2.76
C LEU A 48 -6.07 -17.50 -2.23
N HIS A 49 -5.89 -17.98 -1.01
CA HIS A 49 -6.89 -18.77 -0.30
C HIS A 49 -7.49 -17.95 0.84
N GLU A 50 -8.82 -17.99 0.97
CA GLU A 50 -9.52 -17.34 2.10
C GLU A 50 -9.29 -18.09 3.42
N THR A 51 -9.09 -19.40 3.33
CA THR A 51 -8.81 -20.30 4.44
C THR A 51 -7.55 -21.11 4.16
N PRO A 52 -6.69 -21.37 5.17
CA PRO A 52 -5.50 -22.20 4.98
C PRO A 52 -5.81 -23.59 4.44
N GLN A 53 -5.18 -23.95 3.33
CA GLN A 53 -5.17 -25.29 2.74
C GLN A 53 -3.85 -26.01 3.04
N GLU A 54 -3.83 -27.32 2.76
CA GLU A 54 -2.61 -28.12 2.93
C GLU A 54 -1.49 -27.62 2.01
N GLY A 55 -0.31 -27.37 2.59
CA GLY A 55 0.85 -26.82 1.85
C GLY A 55 0.85 -25.30 1.69
N ASP A 56 -0.20 -24.60 2.14
CA ASP A 56 -0.20 -23.14 2.18
C ASP A 56 0.72 -22.60 3.27
N VAL A 57 1.21 -21.39 3.01
CA VAL A 57 1.88 -20.57 4.01
C VAL A 57 1.08 -19.31 4.27
N THR A 58 1.24 -18.78 5.48
CA THR A 58 0.61 -17.51 5.87
C THR A 58 1.67 -16.47 6.18
N PHE A 59 1.40 -15.23 5.76
CA PHE A 59 2.22 -14.09 6.17
C PHE A 59 1.37 -12.83 6.28
N THR A 60 1.83 -11.90 7.11
CA THR A 60 1.23 -10.58 7.24
C THR A 60 2.23 -9.53 6.77
N TYR A 61 1.84 -8.68 5.82
CA TYR A 61 2.71 -7.65 5.29
C TYR A 61 2.02 -6.28 5.26
N HIS A 62 2.77 -5.23 5.56
CA HIS A 62 2.25 -3.86 5.54
C HIS A 62 2.72 -3.13 4.29
N THR A 63 1.80 -2.53 3.55
CA THR A 63 2.12 -1.62 2.46
C THR A 63 1.82 -0.18 2.81
N TYR A 64 2.63 0.73 2.30
CA TYR A 64 2.52 2.16 2.53
C TYR A 64 2.29 2.87 1.19
N ARG A 65 1.34 3.80 1.16
CA ARG A 65 1.11 4.67 0.00
C ARG A 65 0.69 6.06 0.45
N GLY A 66 0.95 7.08 -0.36
CA GLY A 66 0.52 8.44 -0.08
C GLY A 66 1.41 9.46 -0.79
N ILE A 67 1.24 10.74 -0.44
CA ILE A 67 2.04 11.85 -0.98
C ILE A 67 2.47 12.80 0.13
N LEU A 68 3.77 13.09 0.20
CA LEU A 68 4.43 14.15 0.99
C LEU A 68 4.09 14.21 2.49
N VAL A 69 2.88 14.60 2.88
CA VAL A 69 2.44 14.72 4.28
C VAL A 69 1.39 13.68 4.67
N TRP A 70 0.83 12.98 3.68
CA TRP A 70 -0.19 11.96 3.88
C TRP A 70 0.36 10.58 3.53
N SER A 71 0.07 9.60 4.39
CA SER A 71 0.41 8.20 4.19
C SER A 71 -0.69 7.32 4.75
N THR A 72 -1.04 6.27 4.02
CA THR A 72 -1.95 5.22 4.41
C THR A 72 -1.17 3.92 4.52
N GLN A 73 -1.26 3.27 5.67
CA GLN A 73 -0.76 1.92 5.89
C GLN A 73 -1.91 0.93 5.69
N ASN A 74 -1.69 -0.09 4.86
CA ASN A 74 -2.61 -1.21 4.69
C ASN A 74 -1.94 -2.51 5.13
N GLU A 75 -2.64 -3.31 5.93
CA GLU A 75 -2.23 -4.65 6.33
C GLU A 75 -2.79 -5.69 5.37
N HIS A 76 -1.94 -6.62 4.94
CA HIS A 76 -2.28 -7.73 4.05
C HIS A 76 -2.03 -9.03 4.79
N ARG A 77 -3.11 -9.75 5.12
CA ARG A 77 -3.05 -11.11 5.64
C ARG A 77 -3.21 -12.05 4.46
N ILE A 78 -2.16 -12.79 4.14
CA ILE A 78 -2.10 -13.62 2.95
C ILE A 78 -2.03 -15.07 3.36
N CYS A 79 -2.82 -15.90 2.71
CA CYS A 79 -2.69 -17.34 2.68
C CYS A 79 -2.60 -17.78 1.22
N ALA A 80 -1.53 -18.49 0.87
CA ALA A 80 -1.23 -18.88 -0.51
C ALA A 80 -0.22 -20.03 -0.54
N PRO A 81 -0.09 -20.73 -1.68
CA PRO A 81 1.00 -21.66 -1.92
C PRO A 81 2.37 -20.99 -1.74
N ALA A 82 3.36 -21.72 -1.24
CA ALA A 82 4.68 -21.20 -0.89
C ALA A 82 5.34 -20.33 -1.98
N ASP A 83 5.31 -20.80 -3.23
CA ASP A 83 5.91 -20.10 -4.36
C ASP A 83 5.23 -18.75 -4.63
N ASP A 84 3.90 -18.74 -4.58
CA ASP A 84 3.08 -17.57 -4.82
C ASP A 84 3.15 -16.57 -3.66
N ALA A 85 3.24 -17.07 -2.42
CA ALA A 85 3.48 -16.25 -1.24
C ALA A 85 4.83 -15.50 -1.31
N LEU A 86 5.92 -16.20 -1.67
CA LEU A 86 7.25 -15.58 -1.84
C LEU A 86 7.27 -14.56 -2.97
N LYS A 87 6.62 -14.88 -4.09
CA LYS A 87 6.48 -14.00 -5.25
C LYS A 87 5.67 -12.75 -4.91
N LEU A 88 4.55 -12.90 -4.20
CA LEU A 88 3.75 -11.76 -3.74
C LEU A 88 4.53 -10.91 -2.75
N LEU A 89 5.21 -11.52 -1.77
CA LEU A 89 6.03 -10.82 -0.79
C LEU A 89 7.10 -9.93 -1.46
N GLY A 90 7.79 -10.45 -2.49
CA GLY A 90 8.74 -9.65 -3.29
C GLY A 90 8.08 -8.50 -4.06
N ARG A 91 6.89 -8.73 -4.62
CA ARG A 91 6.12 -7.68 -5.31
C ARG A 91 5.64 -6.59 -4.35
N LEU A 92 5.22 -6.93 -3.14
CA LEU A 92 4.81 -5.97 -2.12
C LEU A 92 6.00 -5.16 -1.57
N LEU A 93 7.18 -5.77 -1.44
CA LEU A 93 8.41 -5.02 -1.14
C LEU A 93 8.70 -3.99 -2.24
N ARG A 94 8.70 -4.40 -3.52
CA ARG A 94 8.93 -3.49 -4.64
C ARG A 94 7.89 -2.37 -4.68
N TYR A 95 6.63 -2.68 -4.35
CA TYR A 95 5.59 -1.67 -4.21
C TYR A 95 5.95 -0.63 -3.15
N ASN A 96 6.35 -1.04 -1.95
CA ASN A 96 6.76 -0.10 -0.89
C ASN A 96 7.98 0.73 -1.28
N LEU A 97 8.95 0.13 -1.97
CA LEU A 97 10.15 0.83 -2.45
C LEU A 97 9.89 1.79 -3.62
N THR A 98 8.71 1.72 -4.25
CA THR A 98 8.33 2.61 -5.37
C THR A 98 7.25 3.60 -4.96
N MET A 99 6.09 3.11 -4.51
CA MET A 99 4.95 3.93 -4.11
C MET A 99 5.07 4.44 -2.67
N GLY A 100 5.64 3.64 -1.76
CA GLY A 100 5.85 4.07 -0.37
C GLY A 100 6.88 5.20 -0.25
N MET A 101 7.81 5.30 -1.20
CA MET A 101 8.77 6.39 -1.32
C MET A 101 8.12 7.75 -1.66
N LEU A 102 6.90 7.76 -2.21
CA LEU A 102 6.20 9.02 -2.50
C LEU A 102 5.51 9.61 -1.25
N SER A 103 5.37 8.81 -0.20
CA SER A 103 4.70 9.20 1.04
C SER A 103 5.60 10.01 1.99
N ALA A 104 4.98 10.59 3.03
CA ALA A 104 5.70 11.25 4.14
C ALA A 104 6.77 10.38 4.81
N GLY A 105 6.62 9.06 4.71
CA GLY A 105 7.54 8.09 5.29
C GLY A 105 8.76 7.77 4.42
N LEU A 106 9.08 8.54 3.37
CA LEU A 106 10.16 8.28 2.40
C LEU A 106 11.45 7.75 3.05
N VAL A 107 11.87 8.34 4.17
CA VAL A 107 13.11 7.95 4.86
C VAL A 107 12.95 6.62 5.61
N PHE A 108 11.81 6.36 6.25
CA PHE A 108 11.62 5.20 7.12
C PHE A 108 11.01 3.98 6.43
N VAL A 109 10.17 4.19 5.42
CA VAL A 109 9.42 3.14 4.71
C VAL A 109 10.35 2.09 4.08
N PRO A 110 11.49 2.43 3.45
CA PRO A 110 12.40 1.41 2.93
C PRO A 110 12.93 0.47 4.00
N PHE A 111 13.36 1.01 5.15
CA PHE A 111 13.90 0.20 6.24
C PHE A 111 12.83 -0.70 6.84
N LEU A 112 11.62 -0.16 7.08
CA LEU A 112 10.49 -0.94 7.57
C LEU A 112 10.06 -2.02 6.58
N ALA A 113 9.99 -1.71 5.29
CA ALA A 113 9.59 -2.65 4.25
C ALA A 113 10.61 -3.78 4.07
N ILE A 114 11.91 -3.47 4.09
CA ILE A 114 12.99 -4.46 4.01
C ILE A 114 13.02 -5.34 5.28
N GLY A 115 12.91 -4.73 6.47
CA GLY A 115 12.86 -5.47 7.72
C GLY A 115 11.69 -6.45 7.77
N ASN A 116 10.49 -5.99 7.43
CA ASN A 116 9.31 -6.84 7.35
C ASN A 116 9.49 -7.93 6.27
N TYR A 117 10.08 -7.61 5.12
CA TYR A 117 10.33 -8.59 4.06
C TYR A 117 11.24 -9.73 4.54
N ILE A 118 12.34 -9.39 5.21
CA ILE A 118 13.28 -10.39 5.73
C ILE A 118 12.61 -11.25 6.80
N ALA A 119 11.84 -10.64 7.71
CA ALA A 119 11.12 -11.35 8.77
C ALA A 119 10.09 -12.33 8.19
N GLN A 120 9.21 -11.87 7.28
CA GLN A 120 8.19 -12.72 6.68
C GLN A 120 8.79 -13.81 5.77
N ARG A 121 9.85 -13.49 5.02
CA ARG A 121 10.54 -14.48 4.20
C ARG A 121 11.11 -15.61 5.05
N ARG A 122 11.72 -15.30 6.20
CA ARG A 122 12.19 -16.31 7.16
C ARG A 122 11.04 -17.14 7.72
N SER A 123 9.94 -16.49 8.09
CA SER A 123 8.72 -17.17 8.57
C SER A 123 8.18 -18.17 7.55
N ILE A 124 8.07 -17.77 6.27
CA ILE A 124 7.61 -18.64 5.19
C ILE A 124 8.52 -19.87 5.05
N PHE A 125 9.84 -19.69 5.05
CA PHE A 125 10.77 -20.83 4.97
C PHE A 125 10.63 -21.79 6.16
N ASN A 126 10.41 -21.27 7.36
CA ASN A 126 10.18 -22.11 8.54
C ASN A 126 8.86 -22.90 8.42
N GLN A 127 7.80 -22.29 7.88
CA GLN A 127 6.52 -22.97 7.64
C GLN A 127 6.64 -24.08 6.59
N ILE A 128 7.39 -23.84 5.51
CA ILE A 128 7.70 -24.86 4.49
C ILE A 128 8.43 -26.04 5.13
N ALA A 129 9.45 -25.76 5.95
CA ALA A 129 10.23 -26.79 6.61
C ALA A 129 9.40 -27.60 7.63
N ALA A 130 8.51 -26.94 8.38
CA ALA A 130 7.60 -27.60 9.31
C ALA A 130 6.60 -28.52 8.57
N SER A 131 5.98 -28.01 7.50
CA SER A 131 5.00 -28.77 6.70
C SER A 131 5.63 -30.01 6.05
N ALA A 132 6.90 -29.92 5.64
CA ALA A 132 7.65 -31.05 5.09
C ALA A 132 7.96 -32.15 6.13
N ASN A 133 7.96 -31.82 7.42
CA ASN A 133 8.17 -32.78 8.51
C ASN A 133 6.87 -33.46 8.96
N ASP A 134 5.73 -32.76 8.90
CA ASP A 134 4.43 -33.31 9.29
C ASP A 134 3.84 -34.29 8.26
N GLY A 135 4.29 -34.22 7.01
CA GLY A 135 3.91 -35.16 5.93
C GLY A 135 4.77 -36.43 5.85
N ARG A 136 5.67 -36.68 6.81
CA ARG A 136 6.47 -37.91 6.95
C ARG A 136 5.96 -38.78 8.10
#